data_AF-A0A953VYC5-F1
#
_entry.id   AF-A0A953VYC5-F1
#
_cell.length_a   1.000
_cell.length_b   1.000
_cell.length_c   1.000
_cell.angle_alpha   90.00
_cell.angle_beta   90.00
_cell.angle_gamma   90.00
#
_symmetry.space_group_name_H-M   'P 1'
#
loop_
_entity.id
_entity.type
_entity.pdbx_description
1 polymer ?
#
loop_
_entity_poly.entity_id
_entity_poly.type
_entity_poly.pdbx_seq_one_letter_code
_entity_poly.pdbx_strand_id
1 'polypeptide(L)'
;DMYANAGGVTVSYFEWVKNLSHIRFGRMQRRQEEARHQLIVDQLQRLDEVMGDTWSLTPDFKAKYLRGADELELVRSGLDDTMRTAYQSMREVWHGREDVTDLRVAAYLVAIDRVASAYRAAGL
;
A
#
# COMPACT_ATOMS: atom_id res chain seq x y z
N ASP A 1 17.76 -12.65 0.34
CA ASP A 1 17.57 -12.10 1.70
C ASP A 1 17.27 -10.61 1.66
N MET A 2 18.09 -9.78 0.98
CA MET A 2 17.96 -8.32 0.95
C MET A 2 16.54 -7.82 0.68
N TYR A 3 15.84 -8.39 -0.31
CA TYR A 3 14.44 -8.08 -0.57
C TYR A 3 13.48 -8.81 0.38
N ALA A 4 13.57 -10.13 0.46
CA ALA A 4 12.58 -10.96 1.17
C ALA A 4 12.42 -10.61 2.66
N ASN A 5 13.48 -10.12 3.31
CA ASN A 5 13.47 -9.75 4.72
C ASN A 5 13.27 -8.24 4.95
N ALA A 6 13.16 -7.43 3.88
CA ALA A 6 13.05 -5.97 3.98
C ALA A 6 11.76 -5.51 4.68
N GLY A 7 10.73 -6.35 4.71
CA GLY A 7 9.45 -6.01 5.34
C GLY A 7 9.55 -5.64 6.81
N GLY A 8 10.47 -6.24 7.56
CA GLY A 8 10.72 -5.85 8.95
C GLY A 8 11.20 -4.40 9.08
N VAL A 9 12.19 -4.01 8.27
CA VAL A 9 12.73 -2.64 8.24
C VAL A 9 11.68 -1.65 7.75
N THR A 10 10.87 -2.02 6.76
CA THR A 10 9.77 -1.19 6.25
C THR A 10 8.74 -0.87 7.34
N VAL A 11 8.31 -1.88 8.11
CA VAL A 11 7.35 -1.66 9.20
C VAL A 11 7.97 -0.88 10.35
N SER A 12 9.25 -1.12 10.68
CA SER A 12 9.98 -0.30 11.67
C SER A 12 10.07 1.18 11.25
N TYR A 13 10.25 1.45 9.96
CA TYR A 13 10.21 2.82 9.44
C TYR A 13 8.82 3.46 9.62
N PHE A 14 7.73 2.72 9.34
CA PHE A 14 6.38 3.23 9.60
C PHE A 14 6.14 3.51 11.08
N GLU A 15 6.64 2.67 11.98
CA GLU A 15 6.57 2.91 13.41
C GLU A 15 7.32 4.20 13.81
N TRP A 16 8.52 4.42 13.26
CA TRP A 16 9.29 5.64 13.51
C TRP A 16 8.53 6.90 13.05
N VAL A 17 7.95 6.90 11.84
CA VAL A 17 7.14 8.01 11.33
C VAL A 17 5.92 8.27 12.21
N LYS A 18 5.24 7.21 12.67
CA LYS A 18 4.11 7.31 13.60
C LYS A 18 4.54 7.97 14.92
N ASN A 19 5.68 7.55 15.47
CA ASN A 19 6.20 8.09 16.72
C ASN A 19 6.55 9.58 16.61
N LEU A 20 7.14 9.99 15.48
CA LEU A 20 7.47 11.40 15.23
C LEU A 20 6.22 12.28 15.07
N SER A 21 5.16 11.76 14.45
CA SER A 21 3.92 12.51 14.22
C SER A 21 2.96 12.53 15.42
N HIS A 22 3.20 11.69 16.43
CA HIS A 22 2.29 11.47 17.57
C HIS A 22 0.82 11.18 17.18
N ILE A 23 0.60 10.69 15.95
CA ILE A 23 -0.74 10.44 15.39
C ILE A 23 -0.80 9.02 14.81
N ARG A 24 -1.90 8.31 15.06
CA ARG A 24 -2.17 7.00 14.44
C ARG A 24 -2.48 7.19 12.95
N PHE A 25 -2.02 6.28 12.11
CA PHE A 25 -2.36 6.27 10.69
C PHE A 25 -3.89 6.24 10.49
N GLY A 26 -4.36 6.97 9.49
CA GLY A 26 -5.79 7.09 9.17
C GLY A 26 -6.62 7.94 10.13
N ARG A 27 -6.07 8.44 11.26
CA ARG A 27 -6.85 9.20 12.25
C ARG A 27 -7.54 10.43 11.64
N MET A 28 -6.83 11.17 10.79
CA MET A 28 -7.37 12.40 10.19
C MET A 28 -8.38 12.11 9.08
N GLN A 29 -8.22 11.01 8.34
CA GLN A 29 -9.10 10.67 7.22
C GLN A 29 -10.36 9.88 7.62
N ARG A 30 -10.36 9.17 8.76
CA ARG A 30 -11.40 8.19 9.12
C ARG A 30 -12.84 8.69 8.96
N ARG A 31 -13.17 9.84 9.56
CA ARG A 31 -14.54 10.40 9.48
C ARG A 31 -14.93 10.84 8.08
N GLN A 32 -13.96 11.34 7.30
CA GLN A 32 -14.19 11.74 5.92
C GLN A 32 -14.46 10.52 5.03
N GLU A 33 -13.72 9.43 5.24
CA GLU A 33 -13.94 8.16 4.54
C GLU A 33 -15.28 7.53 4.90
N GLU A 34 -15.61 7.44 6.19
CA GLU A 34 -16.94 6.99 6.68
C GLU A 34 -18.08 7.78 5.98
N ALA A 35 -17.98 9.11 5.95
CA ALA A 35 -18.99 9.96 5.32
C ALA A 35 -19.09 9.73 3.80
N ARG A 36 -17.95 9.57 3.11
CA ARG A 36 -17.92 9.26 1.67
C ARG A 36 -18.52 7.89 1.38
N HIS A 37 -18.22 6.88 2.22
CA HIS A 37 -18.77 5.54 2.07
C HIS A 37 -20.27 5.50 2.33
N GLN A 38 -20.75 6.30 3.29
CA GLN A 38 -22.18 6.44 3.56
C GLN A 38 -22.95 6.93 2.32
N LEU A 39 -22.42 7.91 1.57
CA LEU A 39 -23.08 8.39 0.35
C LEU A 39 -23.28 7.27 -0.69
N ILE A 40 -22.30 6.39 -0.86
CA ILE A 40 -22.40 5.26 -1.80
C ILE A 40 -23.39 4.23 -1.28
N VAL A 41 -23.34 3.91 0.01
CA VAL A 41 -24.29 2.99 0.65
C VAL A 41 -25.72 3.50 0.49
N ASP A 42 -25.97 4.79 0.65
CA ASP A 42 -27.30 5.39 0.47
C ASP A 42 -27.79 5.24 -0.98
N GLN A 43 -26.92 5.38 -1.98
CA GLN A 43 -27.30 5.15 -3.38
C GLN A 43 -27.57 3.68 -3.67
N LEU A 44 -26.77 2.77 -3.11
CA LEU A 44 -26.98 1.33 -3.23
C LEU A 44 -28.31 0.90 -2.58
N GLN A 45 -28.66 1.46 -1.42
CA GLN A 45 -29.95 1.20 -0.78
C GLN A 45 -31.14 1.71 -1.61
N ARG A 46 -31.01 2.86 -2.27
CA ARG A 46 -32.05 3.31 -3.22
C ARG A 46 -32.22 2.36 -4.41
N LEU A 47 -31.12 1.80 -4.92
CA LEU A 47 -31.19 0.82 -6.01
C LEU A 47 -31.84 -0.50 -5.56
N ASP A 48 -31.53 -0.95 -4.35
CA ASP A 48 -32.16 -2.12 -3.70
C ASP A 48 -33.69 -1.97 -3.67
N GLU A 49 -34.17 -0.82 -3.19
CA GLU A 49 -35.60 -0.49 -3.12
C GLU A 49 -36.28 -0.48 -4.51
N VAL A 50 -35.58 -0.02 -5.55
CA VAL A 50 -36.11 0.05 -6.93
C VAL A 50 -36.08 -1.30 -7.64
N MET A 51 -35.05 -2.13 -7.40
CA MET A 51 -34.88 -3.43 -8.04
C MET A 51 -35.66 -4.56 -7.34
N GLY A 52 -36.16 -4.33 -6.13
CA GLY A 52 -36.89 -5.31 -5.33
C GLY A 52 -36.03 -6.54 -5.00
N ASP A 53 -36.66 -7.69 -4.81
CA ASP A 53 -35.99 -8.97 -4.43
C ASP A 53 -34.96 -9.51 -5.45
N THR A 54 -34.74 -8.82 -6.56
CA THR A 54 -33.80 -9.22 -7.62
C THR A 54 -32.35 -9.04 -7.22
N TRP A 55 -32.07 -8.15 -6.27
CA TRP A 55 -30.72 -7.84 -5.80
C TRP A 55 -30.80 -7.23 -4.41
N SER A 56 -29.91 -7.60 -3.49
CA SER A 56 -29.79 -6.94 -2.19
C SER A 56 -28.35 -6.83 -1.72
N LEU A 57 -28.08 -5.78 -0.94
CA LEU A 57 -26.77 -5.57 -0.36
C LEU A 57 -26.53 -6.60 0.76
N THR A 58 -25.42 -7.33 0.71
CA THR A 58 -25.13 -8.28 1.78
C THR A 58 -24.91 -7.54 3.11
N PRO A 59 -25.46 -8.04 4.24
CA PRO A 59 -25.34 -7.37 5.53
C PRO A 59 -23.89 -7.08 5.94
N ASP A 60 -22.99 -8.00 5.58
CA ASP A 60 -21.56 -7.92 5.88
C ASP A 60 -20.83 -6.85 5.05
N PHE A 61 -21.26 -6.62 3.79
CA PHE A 61 -20.65 -5.60 2.94
C PHE A 61 -20.86 -4.20 3.51
N LYS A 62 -22.08 -3.86 3.94
CA LYS A 62 -22.38 -2.52 4.50
C LYS A 62 -21.52 -2.23 5.72
N ALA A 63 -21.41 -3.18 6.63
CA ALA A 63 -20.62 -3.04 7.86
C ALA A 63 -19.12 -2.89 7.57
N LYS A 64 -18.58 -3.70 6.65
CA LYS A 64 -17.17 -3.63 6.27
C LYS A 64 -16.84 -2.35 5.49
N TYR A 65 -17.71 -1.95 4.57
CA TYR A 65 -17.49 -0.79 3.73
C TYR A 65 -17.49 0.51 4.54
N LEU A 66 -18.40 0.67 5.51
CA LEU A 66 -18.48 1.89 6.33
C LEU A 66 -17.32 2.05 7.31
N ARG A 67 -16.72 0.96 7.81
CA ARG A 67 -15.72 1.00 8.88
C ARG A 67 -14.41 1.71 8.51
N GLY A 68 -14.11 1.85 7.21
CA GLY A 68 -12.85 2.41 6.71
C GLY A 68 -11.64 1.55 7.11
N ALA A 69 -10.44 1.97 6.71
CA ALA A 69 -9.22 1.22 7.01
C ALA A 69 -8.71 1.47 8.44
N ASP A 70 -8.35 0.40 9.16
CA ASP A 70 -7.66 0.52 10.45
C ASP A 70 -6.14 0.71 10.31
N GLU A 71 -5.43 1.00 11.41
CA GLU A 71 -3.98 1.22 11.38
C GLU A 71 -3.22 -0.02 10.87
N LEU A 72 -3.70 -1.23 11.17
CA LEU A 72 -3.07 -2.47 10.74
C LEU A 72 -3.25 -2.69 9.24
N GLU A 73 -4.44 -2.41 8.71
CA GLU A 73 -4.75 -2.47 7.28
C GLU A 73 -3.93 -1.44 6.50
N LEU A 74 -3.76 -0.23 7.03
CA LEU A 74 -2.91 0.79 6.42
C LEU A 74 -1.43 0.37 6.39
N VAL A 75 -0.92 -0.18 7.49
CA VAL A 75 0.45 -0.71 7.55
C VAL A 75 0.65 -1.87 6.57
N ARG A 76 -0.30 -2.80 6.49
CA ARG A 76 -0.26 -3.93 5.55
C ARG A 76 -0.31 -3.46 4.10
N SER A 77 -1.18 -2.50 3.80
CA SER A 77 -1.30 -1.91 2.46
C SER A 77 -0.01 -1.19 2.05
N GLY A 78 0.57 -0.37 2.94
CA GLY A 78 1.84 0.30 2.67
C GLY A 78 3.01 -0.68 2.51
N LEU A 79 3.00 -1.78 3.27
CA LEU A 79 3.99 -2.85 3.12
C LEU A 79 3.84 -3.57 1.78
N ASP A 80 2.62 -3.95 1.37
CA ASP A 80 2.38 -4.57 0.05
C ASP A 80 2.86 -3.68 -1.08
N ASP A 81 2.52 -2.38 -1.04
CA ASP A 81 2.91 -1.40 -2.05
C ASP A 81 4.44 -1.26 -2.16
N THR A 82 5.12 -1.15 -1.01
CA THR A 82 6.58 -1.05 -0.94
C THR A 82 7.25 -2.30 -1.53
N MET A 83 6.79 -3.49 -1.12
CA MET A 83 7.35 -4.77 -1.56
C MET A 83 7.10 -4.99 -3.05
N ARG A 84 5.88 -4.71 -3.53
CA ARG A 84 5.51 -4.82 -4.94
C ARG A 84 6.35 -3.90 -5.82
N THR A 85 6.51 -2.64 -5.43
CA THR A 85 7.31 -1.65 -6.17
C THR A 85 8.79 -2.07 -6.20
N ALA A 86 9.35 -2.50 -5.07
CA ALA A 86 10.72 -2.99 -5.03
C ALA A 86 10.92 -4.22 -5.94
N TYR A 87 9.97 -5.16 -5.95
CA TYR A 87 10.01 -6.30 -6.85
C TYR A 87 9.95 -5.91 -8.32
N GLN A 88 9.06 -4.98 -8.68
CA GLN A 88 8.95 -4.48 -10.05
C GLN A 88 10.27 -3.88 -10.54
N SER A 89 10.92 -3.02 -9.73
CA SER A 89 12.24 -2.47 -10.07
C SER A 89 13.30 -3.55 -10.31
N MET A 90 13.35 -4.60 -9.46
CA MET A 90 14.29 -5.71 -9.65
C MET A 90 13.94 -6.53 -10.90
N ARG A 91 12.65 -6.77 -11.15
CA ARG A 91 12.15 -7.52 -12.29
C ARG A 91 12.48 -6.83 -13.62
N GLU A 92 12.38 -5.51 -13.67
CA GLU A 92 12.74 -4.70 -14.84
C GLU A 92 14.23 -4.86 -15.18
N VAL A 93 15.12 -4.79 -14.18
CA VAL A 93 16.56 -5.02 -14.40
C VAL A 93 16.83 -6.45 -14.81
N TRP A 94 16.19 -7.44 -14.17
CA TRP A 94 16.41 -8.85 -14.46
C TRP A 94 15.98 -9.24 -15.88
N HIS A 95 14.85 -8.73 -16.37
CA HIS A 95 14.37 -9.05 -17.71
C HIS A 95 14.78 -8.05 -18.79
N GLY A 96 15.26 -6.86 -18.41
CA GLY A 96 15.70 -5.82 -19.34
C GLY A 96 17.18 -5.93 -19.72
N ARG A 97 17.95 -6.78 -19.04
CA ARG A 97 19.39 -6.94 -19.25
C ARG A 97 19.76 -8.41 -19.41
N GLU A 98 20.39 -8.76 -20.53
CA GLU A 98 20.83 -10.13 -20.81
C GLU A 98 21.95 -10.60 -19.87
N ASP A 99 22.74 -9.68 -19.32
CA ASP A 99 23.84 -9.98 -18.40
C ASP A 99 23.40 -10.21 -16.94
N VAL A 100 22.11 -10.03 -16.64
CA VAL A 100 21.54 -10.24 -15.30
C VAL A 100 20.75 -11.54 -15.30
N THR A 101 21.29 -12.58 -14.68
CA THR A 101 20.69 -13.93 -14.74
C THR A 101 19.84 -14.28 -13.52
N ASP A 102 19.97 -13.55 -12.42
CA ASP A 102 19.22 -13.82 -11.20
C ASP A 102 18.73 -12.55 -10.47
N LEU A 103 17.72 -12.74 -9.63
CA LEU A 103 17.09 -11.67 -8.83
C LEU A 103 18.02 -11.05 -7.78
N ARG A 104 19.04 -11.77 -7.31
CA ARG A 104 19.97 -11.26 -6.30
C ARG A 104 20.86 -10.18 -6.93
N VAL A 105 21.42 -10.44 -8.12
CA VAL A 105 22.21 -9.47 -8.87
C VAL A 105 21.35 -8.25 -9.25
N ALA A 106 20.14 -8.49 -9.75
CA ALA A 106 19.20 -7.41 -10.05
C ALA A 106 18.93 -6.50 -8.84
N ALA A 107 18.74 -7.10 -7.66
CA ALA A 107 18.53 -6.36 -6.41
C ALA A 107 19.73 -5.47 -6.05
N TYR A 108 20.96 -5.98 -6.18
CA TYR A 108 22.17 -5.17 -5.93
C TYR A 108 22.33 -4.04 -6.93
N LEU A 109 22.07 -4.27 -8.21
CA LEU A 109 22.14 -3.23 -9.23
C LEU A 109 21.16 -2.09 -8.94
N VAL A 110 19.91 -2.41 -8.59
CA VAL A 110 18.90 -1.40 -8.18
C VAL A 110 19.37 -0.63 -6.94
N ALA A 111 19.92 -1.32 -5.94
CA ALA A 111 20.38 -0.66 -4.71
C ALA A 111 21.57 0.29 -4.97
N ILE A 112 22.57 -0.16 -5.73
CA ILE A 112 23.75 0.63 -6.09
C ILE A 112 23.34 1.85 -6.92
N ASP A 113 22.47 1.69 -7.91
CA ASP A 113 22.02 2.80 -8.76
C ASP A 113 21.26 3.86 -7.95
N ARG A 114 20.39 3.45 -7.02
CA ARG A 114 19.69 4.37 -6.11
C ARG A 114 20.67 5.15 -5.22
N VAL A 115 21.65 4.46 -4.63
CA VAL A 115 22.68 5.11 -3.80
C VAL A 115 23.51 6.08 -4.63
N ALA A 116 24.06 5.62 -5.77
CA ALA A 116 24.86 6.46 -6.65
C ALA A 116 24.09 7.69 -7.16
N SER A 117 22.80 7.55 -7.46
CA SER A 117 21.94 8.67 -7.86
C SER A 117 21.72 9.66 -6.72
N ALA A 118 21.58 9.19 -5.48
CA ALA A 118 21.50 10.07 -4.32
C ALA A 118 22.80 10.85 -4.08
N TYR A 119 23.97 10.21 -4.22
CA TYR A 119 25.27 10.88 -4.11
C TYR A 119 25.46 11.93 -5.21
N ARG A 120 25.15 11.57 -6.47
CA ARG A 120 25.20 12.52 -7.60
C ARG A 120 24.29 13.73 -7.39
N ALA A 121 23.08 13.51 -6.87
CA ALA A 121 22.16 14.60 -6.55
C ALA A 121 22.68 15.50 -5.40
N ALA A 122 23.51 14.96 -4.51
CA ALA A 122 24.19 15.71 -3.45
C ALA A 122 25.47 16.42 -3.92
N GLY A 123 25.89 16.25 -5.18
CA GLY A 123 27.09 16.88 -5.75
C GLY A 123 28.40 16.15 -5.46
N LEU A 124 28.34 14.86 -5.11
CA LEU A 124 29.47 13.95 -4.92
C LEU A 124 29.57 12.98 -6.12
#